data_AF-A0A3C0CQY3-F1
#
_entry.id   AF-A0A3C0CQY3-F1
#
_cell.length_a   1.000
_cell.length_b   1.000
_cell.length_c   1.000
_cell.angle_alpha   90.00
_cell.angle_beta   90.00
_cell.angle_gamma   90.00
#
_symmetry.space_group_name_H-M   'P 1'
#
loop_
_entity.id
_entity.type
_entity.pdbx_description
1 polymer ?
#
loop_
_entity_poly.entity_id
_entity_poly.type
_entity_poly.pdbx_seq_one_letter_code
_entity_poly.pdbx_strand_id
1 'polypeptide(L)'
;MNVKATIKCNCGQRIVAKDVMQTGYYLRLFGPSFVYVKFRCSRCKKLGEQFVKQEDWEDGILKDIPSEATQEEKSSFKAMGPISINEAIDFHFELERSNPLADLVKTVKIEETPEADQPAE
;
A
#
# COMPACT_ATOMS: atom_id res chain seq x y z
N MET A 1 0.09 13.11 13.34
CA MET A 1 -0.14 11.90 12.51
C MET A 1 -0.92 12.34 11.28
N ASN A 2 -0.28 12.44 10.11
CA ASN A 2 -0.97 12.87 8.90
C ASN A 2 -1.72 11.67 8.32
N VAL A 3 -3.03 11.62 8.52
CA VAL A 3 -3.86 10.52 8.02
C VAL A 3 -3.99 10.70 6.51
N LYS A 4 -3.28 9.87 5.74
CA LYS A 4 -3.37 9.88 4.27
C LYS A 4 -4.83 9.83 3.83
N ALA A 5 -5.27 10.88 3.13
CA ALA A 5 -6.63 10.97 2.61
C ALA A 5 -6.93 9.74 1.73
N THR A 6 -8.00 9.02 2.03
CA THR A 6 -8.39 7.81 1.29
C THR A 6 -9.82 7.95 0.80
N ILE A 7 -10.02 7.83 -0.51
CA ILE A 7 -11.34 7.91 -1.14
C ILE A 7 -12.08 6.59 -0.92
N LYS A 8 -13.27 6.66 -0.33
CA LYS A 8 -14.13 5.50 -0.05
C LYS A 8 -15.50 5.72 -0.66
N CYS A 9 -16.09 4.65 -1.19
CA CYS A 9 -17.50 4.61 -1.56
C CYS A 9 -18.38 4.51 -0.30
N ASN A 10 -19.66 4.88 -0.39
CA ASN A 10 -20.64 4.66 0.68
C ASN A 10 -20.80 3.19 1.10
N CYS A 11 -20.41 2.22 0.27
CA CYS A 11 -20.39 0.80 0.66
C CYS A 11 -19.13 0.41 1.47
N GLY A 12 -18.25 1.36 1.78
CA GLY A 12 -17.00 1.16 2.50
C GLY A 12 -15.81 0.74 1.63
N GLN A 13 -16.01 0.45 0.34
CA GLN A 13 -14.93 0.06 -0.57
C GLN A 13 -13.99 1.24 -0.83
N ARG A 14 -12.67 1.02 -0.67
CA ARG A 14 -11.63 1.96 -1.11
C ARG A 14 -11.63 2.06 -2.62
N ILE A 15 -11.60 3.28 -3.13
CA ILE A 15 -11.49 3.59 -4.54
C ILE A 15 -10.01 3.70 -4.89
N VAL A 16 -9.62 2.99 -5.94
CA VAL A 16 -8.25 3.00 -6.50
C VAL A 16 -8.30 3.52 -7.94
N ALA A 17 -7.14 3.79 -8.54
CA ALA A 17 -7.04 4.40 -9.87
C ALA A 17 -7.88 3.70 -10.95
N LYS A 18 -7.97 2.35 -10.91
CA LYS A 18 -8.80 1.56 -11.85
C LYS A 18 -10.31 1.81 -11.73
N ASP A 19 -10.78 2.27 -10.58
CA ASP A 19 -12.20 2.56 -10.33
C ASP A 19 -12.56 4.00 -10.74
N VAL A 20 -11.56 4.85 -10.98
CA VAL A 20 -11.73 6.26 -11.31
C VAL A 20 -12.01 6.41 -12.80
N MET A 21 -13.08 7.14 -13.11
CA MET A 21 -13.49 7.42 -14.48
C MET A 21 -12.98 8.79 -14.93
N GLN A 22 -12.97 9.77 -14.03
CA GLN A 22 -12.58 11.13 -14.34
C GLN A 22 -11.99 11.80 -13.11
N THR A 23 -10.88 12.50 -13.30
CA THR A 23 -10.30 13.42 -12.33
C THR A 23 -10.20 14.81 -12.95
N GLY A 24 -10.43 15.87 -12.18
CA GLY A 24 -10.28 17.23 -12.65
C GLY A 24 -9.96 18.20 -11.53
N TYR A 25 -9.19 19.23 -11.86
CA TYR A 25 -8.94 20.33 -10.93
C TYR A 25 -10.08 21.34 -11.01
N TYR A 26 -10.68 21.61 -9.85
CA TYR A 26 -11.65 22.67 -9.66
C TYR A 26 -10.95 23.84 -8.97
N LEU A 27 -10.45 24.77 -9.78
CA LEU A 27 -9.74 25.97 -9.33
C LEU A 27 -10.75 27.06 -8.98
N ARG A 28 -10.59 27.68 -7.81
CA ARG A 28 -11.30 28.91 -7.45
C ARG A 28 -10.33 30.08 -7.48
N LEU A 29 -10.80 31.24 -7.97
CA LEU A 29 -10.04 32.50 -7.95
C LEU A 29 -9.73 32.98 -6.52
N PHE A 30 -10.59 32.63 -5.56
CA PHE A 30 -10.42 32.92 -4.14
C PHE A 30 -10.82 31.69 -3.31
N GLY A 31 -9.93 31.26 -2.41
CA GLY A 31 -10.15 30.11 -1.50
C GLY A 31 -9.43 28.82 -1.94
N PRO A 32 -9.65 27.70 -1.22
CA PRO A 32 -8.97 26.45 -1.50
C PRO A 32 -9.42 25.85 -2.82
N SER A 33 -8.45 25.32 -3.57
CA SER A 33 -8.67 24.53 -4.77
C SER A 33 -9.05 23.09 -4.40
N PHE A 34 -9.83 22.45 -5.26
CA PHE A 34 -10.27 21.07 -5.05
C PHE A 34 -9.92 20.20 -6.25
N VAL A 35 -9.74 18.91 -6.01
CA VAL A 35 -9.71 17.88 -7.03
C VAL A 35 -11.03 17.14 -6.98
N TYR A 36 -11.74 17.15 -8.09
CA TYR A 36 -12.95 16.36 -8.31
C TYR A 36 -12.56 14.97 -8.79
N VAL A 37 -13.08 13.94 -8.12
CA VAL A 37 -12.89 12.54 -8.50
C VAL A 37 -14.25 11.89 -8.71
N LYS A 38 -14.50 11.43 -9.94
CA LYS A 38 -15.65 10.62 -10.31
C LYS A 38 -15.21 9.17 -10.46
N PHE A 39 -15.89 8.26 -9.78
CA PHE A 39 -15.52 6.85 -9.77
C PHE A 39 -16.74 5.93 -9.88
N ARG A 40 -16.50 4.72 -10.38
CA ARG A 40 -17.46 3.62 -10.35
C ARG A 40 -16.95 2.56 -9.39
N CYS A 41 -17.65 2.34 -8.29
CA CYS A 41 -17.21 1.39 -7.28
C CYS A 41 -17.14 -0.04 -7.84
N SER A 42 -15.99 -0.70 -7.72
CA SER A 42 -15.82 -2.11 -8.12
C SER A 42 -16.73 -3.09 -7.36
N ARG A 43 -17.11 -2.79 -6.11
CA ARG A 43 -17.96 -3.64 -5.27
C ARG A 43 -19.46 -3.45 -5.52
N CYS A 44 -19.99 -2.25 -5.31
CA CYS A 44 -21.44 -1.99 -5.42
C CYS A 44 -21.87 -1.50 -6.81
N LYS A 45 -20.92 -1.27 -7.73
CA LYS A 45 -21.14 -0.80 -9.11
C LYS A 45 -21.83 0.56 -9.26
N LYS A 46 -22.11 1.26 -8.15
CA LYS A 46 -22.66 2.62 -8.12
C LYS A 46 -21.61 3.65 -8.52
N LEU A 47 -22.06 4.71 -9.17
CA LEU A 47 -21.27 5.90 -9.42
C LEU A 47 -21.21 6.75 -8.14
N GLY A 48 -20.03 7.26 -7.84
CA GLY A 48 -19.80 8.18 -6.75
C GLY A 48 -18.90 9.31 -7.19
N GLU A 49 -18.98 10.40 -6.45
CA GLU A 49 -18.12 11.56 -6.64
C GLU A 49 -17.62 12.05 -5.28
N GLN A 50 -16.40 12.56 -5.28
CA GLN A 50 -15.79 13.15 -4.10
C GLN A 50 -14.93 14.35 -4.49
N PHE A 51 -15.02 15.40 -3.68
CA PHE A 51 -14.15 16.56 -3.74
C PHE A 51 -13.10 16.42 -2.66
N VAL A 52 -11.84 16.36 -3.08
CA VAL A 52 -10.68 16.34 -2.19
C VAL A 52 -10.05 17.72 -2.27
N LYS A 53 -9.62 18.30 -1.15
CA LYS A 53 -8.87 19.57 -1.22
C LYS A 53 -7.54 19.34 -1.91
N GLN A 54 -7.04 20.32 -2.66
CA GLN A 54 -5.76 20.20 -3.34
C GLN A 54 -4.60 20.00 -2.36
N GLU A 55 -4.66 20.59 -1.17
CA GLU A 55 -3.66 20.37 -0.09
C GLU A 55 -3.60 18.93 0.39
N ASP A 56 -4.75 18.25 0.35
CA ASP A 56 -4.88 16.84 0.75
C ASP A 56 -4.69 15.90 -0.44
N TRP A 57 -4.46 16.41 -1.67
CA TRP A 57 -4.31 15.61 -2.87
C TRP A 57 -2.85 15.20 -3.08
N GLU A 58 -2.53 13.96 -2.74
CA GLU A 58 -1.23 13.34 -3.01
C GLU A 58 -1.32 12.33 -4.16
N ASP A 59 -0.27 12.21 -4.97
CA ASP A 59 -0.15 11.23 -6.08
C ASP A 59 -0.38 9.76 -5.65
N GLY A 60 -0.32 9.48 -4.34
CA GLY A 60 -0.52 8.16 -3.74
C GLY A 60 -1.97 7.81 -3.38
N ILE A 61 -2.92 8.75 -3.38
CA ILE A 61 -4.28 8.53 -2.85
C ILE A 61 -5.02 7.42 -3.60
N LEU A 62 -4.85 7.42 -4.92
CA LEU A 62 -5.47 6.47 -5.83
C LEU A 62 -4.59 5.25 -6.11
N LYS A 63 -3.32 5.26 -5.70
CA LYS A 63 -2.46 4.09 -5.86
C LYS A 63 -3.03 2.96 -5.02
N ASP A 64 -3.25 1.82 -5.67
CA ASP A 64 -3.43 0.58 -4.93
C ASP A 64 -2.15 0.41 -4.13
N ILE A 65 -2.25 0.32 -2.80
CA ILE A 65 -1.04 0.12 -2.00
C ILE A 65 -0.62 -1.30 -2.37
N PRO A 66 0.49 -1.48 -3.12
CA PRO A 66 0.92 -2.82 -3.46
C PRO A 66 1.20 -3.49 -2.13
N SER A 67 0.44 -4.53 -1.85
CA SER A 67 0.83 -5.43 -0.78
C SER A 67 2.10 -6.11 -1.28
N GLU A 68 3.20 -5.92 -0.56
CA GLU A 68 4.46 -6.64 -0.83
C GLU A 68 4.24 -8.15 -0.78
N ALA A 69 3.24 -8.60 -0.01
CA ALA A 69 2.79 -9.99 -0.02
C ALA A 69 2.05 -10.35 -1.33
N THR A 70 2.54 -11.42 -1.98
CA THR A 70 1.88 -12.16 -3.05
C THR A 70 0.52 -12.72 -2.60
N GLN A 71 -0.30 -13.18 -3.56
CA GLN A 71 -1.63 -13.70 -3.25
C GLN A 71 -1.56 -15.03 -2.49
N GLU A 72 -0.55 -15.83 -2.78
CA GLU A 72 -0.20 -17.06 -2.07
C GLU A 72 0.17 -16.74 -0.61
N GLU A 73 1.07 -15.78 -0.39
CA GLU A 73 1.48 -15.35 0.95
C GLU A 73 0.30 -14.82 1.76
N LYS A 74 -0.58 -14.00 1.16
CA LYS A 74 -1.80 -13.53 1.84
C LYS A 74 -2.71 -14.67 2.28
N SER A 75 -2.83 -15.71 1.47
CA SER A 75 -3.66 -16.88 1.79
C SER A 75 -3.05 -17.67 2.94
N SER A 76 -1.72 -17.84 2.95
CA SER A 76 -0.96 -18.43 4.04
C SER A 76 -1.07 -17.63 5.33
N PHE A 77 -0.89 -16.30 5.29
CA PHE A 77 -1.04 -15.42 6.45
C PHE A 77 -2.45 -15.49 7.04
N LYS A 78 -3.47 -15.57 6.18
CA LYS A 78 -4.86 -15.70 6.63
C LYS A 78 -5.12 -17.05 7.32
N ALA A 79 -4.46 -18.12 6.88
CA ALA A 79 -4.57 -19.45 7.49
C ALA A 79 -3.87 -19.53 8.85
N MET A 80 -2.79 -18.77 9.07
CA MET A 80 -2.08 -18.73 10.36
C MET A 80 -2.84 -18.00 11.46
N GLY A 81 -3.77 -17.11 11.10
CA GLY A 81 -4.59 -16.38 12.06
C GLY A 81 -3.90 -15.13 12.62
N PRO A 82 -4.57 -14.41 13.54
CA PRO A 82 -4.01 -13.21 14.15
C PRO A 82 -2.87 -13.56 15.11
N ILE A 83 -1.82 -12.73 15.13
CA ILE A 83 -0.71 -12.86 16.09
C ILE A 83 -1.27 -12.72 17.51
N SER A 84 -1.08 -13.75 18.32
CA SER A 84 -1.48 -13.81 19.71
C SER A 84 -0.46 -13.11 20.63
N ILE A 85 -0.92 -12.80 21.84
CA ILE A 85 -0.06 -12.18 22.86
C ILE A 85 1.08 -13.13 23.26
N ASN A 86 0.82 -14.44 23.31
CA ASN A 86 1.85 -15.43 23.64
C ASN A 86 2.94 -15.47 22.56
N GLU A 87 2.57 -15.46 21.28
CA GLU A 87 3.54 -15.40 20.18
C GLU A 87 4.40 -14.14 20.24
N ALA A 88 3.83 -13.00 20.64
CA ALA A 88 4.60 -11.76 20.83
C ALA A 88 5.59 -11.87 22.00
N ILE A 89 5.20 -12.53 23.10
CA ILE A 89 6.05 -12.77 24.27
C ILE A 89 7.19 -13.74 23.91
N ASP A 90 6.86 -14.84 23.25
CA ASP A 90 7.85 -15.84 22.81
C ASP A 90 8.87 -15.22 21.86
N PHE A 91 8.39 -14.43 20.90
CA PHE A 91 9.27 -13.68 20.00
C PHE A 91 10.20 -12.73 20.75
N HIS A 92 9.69 -11.99 21.74
CA HIS A 92 10.50 -11.09 22.55
C HIS A 92 11.65 -11.82 23.26
N PHE A 93 11.38 -12.95 23.90
CA PHE A 93 12.41 -13.74 24.57
C PHE A 93 13.42 -14.36 23.59
N GLU A 94 12.96 -14.73 22.39
CA GLU A 94 13.86 -15.25 21.35
C GLU A 94 14.82 -14.17 20.84
N LEU A 95 14.35 -12.93 20.71
CA LEU A 95 15.20 -11.77 20.37
C LEU A 95 16.23 -11.46 21.46
N GLU A 96 15.94 -11.72 22.73
CA GLU A 96 16.90 -11.52 23.83
C GLU A 96 17.97 -12.60 23.90
N ARG A 97 17.63 -13.83 23.49
CA ARG A 97 18.52 -15.00 23.57
C ARG A 97 19.42 -15.17 22.36
N SER A 98 18.95 -14.78 21.18
CA SER A 98 19.65 -14.95 19.92
C SER A 98 20.11 -13.60 19.35
N ASN A 99 21.00 -13.63 18.35
CA ASN A 99 21.23 -12.47 17.48
C ASN A 99 20.62 -12.77 16.11
N PRO A 100 19.30 -12.63 15.97
CA PRO A 100 18.59 -13.11 14.78
C PRO A 100 19.01 -12.34 13.52
N LEU A 101 19.49 -11.11 13.66
CA LEU A 101 20.06 -10.36 12.54
C LEU A 101 21.36 -10.99 12.03
N ALA A 102 22.24 -11.44 12.94
CA ALA A 102 23.46 -12.12 12.54
C ALA A 102 23.18 -13.48 11.87
N ASP A 103 22.12 -14.17 12.28
CA ASP A 103 21.72 -15.44 11.69
C ASP A 103 21.04 -15.26 10.32
N LEU A 104 20.23 -14.20 10.16
CA LEU A 104 19.68 -13.82 8.86
C LEU A 104 20.77 -13.46 7.85
N VAL A 105 21.81 -12.73 8.24
CA VAL A 105 22.95 -12.40 7.37
C VAL A 105 23.68 -13.65 6.86
N LYS A 106 23.77 -14.72 7.66
CA LYS A 106 24.38 -15.99 7.21
C LYS A 106 23.54 -16.71 6.15
N THR A 107 22.21 -16.55 6.19
CA THR A 107 21.29 -17.17 5.24
C THR A 107 21.16 -16.41 3.93
N VAL A 108 21.39 -15.09 3.94
CA VAL A 108 21.44 -14.27 2.73
C VAL A 108 22.85 -14.36 2.13
N LYS A 109 23.20 -15.51 1.53
CA LYS A 109 24.24 -15.51 0.50
C LYS A 109 23.65 -14.76 -0.70
N ILE A 110 24.07 -13.51 -0.86
CA ILE A 110 23.79 -12.71 -2.03
C ILE A 110 24.33 -13.51 -3.22
N GLU A 111 23.44 -14.03 -4.07
CA GLU A 111 23.84 -14.52 -5.37
C GLU A 111 24.32 -13.30 -6.16
N GLU A 112 25.64 -13.08 -6.15
CA GLU A 112 26.29 -12.17 -7.08
C GLU A 112 26.04 -12.72 -8.48
N THR A 113 25.01 -12.20 -9.16
CA THR A 113 24.94 -12.29 -10.62
C THR A 113 26.20 -11.63 -11.17
N PRO A 114 27.07 -12.35 -11.92
CA PRO A 114 28.17 -11.69 -12.60
C PRO A 114 27.59 -10.76 -13.68
N GLU A 115 27.76 -9.46 -13.49
CA GLU A 115 27.56 -8.48 -14.56
C GLU A 115 28.48 -8.87 -15.73
N ALA A 116 27.84 -9.26 -16.84
CA ALA A 116 28.53 -9.50 -18.10
C ALA A 116 29.00 -8.16 -18.67
N ASP A 117 30.21 -7.76 -18.29
CA ASP A 117 30.94 -6.66 -18.91
C ASP A 117 31.48 -7.17 -20.27
N GLN A 118 30.67 -7.02 -21.32
CA GLN A 118 31.13 -7.15 -22.70
C GLN A 118 31.42 -5.74 -23.24
N PRO A 119 32.68 -5.36 -23.48
CA PRO A 119 32.95 -4.20 -24.32
C PRO A 119 32.62 -4.56 -25.78
N ALA A 120 31.76 -3.74 -26.39
CA ALA A 120 31.52 -3.71 -27.81
C ALA A 120 32.65 -2.96 -28.53
N GLU A 121 33.17 -3.61 -29.58
CA GLU A 121 33.96 -3.11 -30.72
C GLU A 121 35.38 -2.55 -30.48
#